data_AF-S4PAR4-F1
#
_entry.id   AF-S4PAR4-F1
#
_cell.length_a   1.000
_cell.length_b   1.000
_cell.length_c   1.000
_cell.angle_alpha   90.00
_cell.angle_beta   90.00
_cell.angle_gamma   90.00
#
_symmetry.space_group_name_H-M   'P 1'
#
loop_
_entity.id
_entity.type
_entity.pdbx_description
1 polymer ?
#
loop_
_entity_poly.entity_id
_entity_poly.type
_entity_poly.pdbx_seq_one_letter_code
_entity_poly.pdbx_strand_id
1 'polypeptide(L)'
;MKYDSTGMFHWSPARNLEDCILDRNQAAMTVLNGHVVVCLFADPDSPLIGLRNLVMPLRASNFHYHELKHVVIVGSVDYIRREWKMLQNLPKISVLNGSPLSRADLRAVNVNLCDMCCILSAKVPSNDDPTLADKEAILASLNIKAMTFDDTIGVLSAGVTNGATTQPPPGGNPAPVLLQRRGSVYGANVPMITELVNDSNVQFLDQDDDDDPDTELYLTQPFACGTAFAVSVLDSLMSTTYFNQNALTLIRSLITGGATPELELILAEGAGLRG
;
A
#
# COMPACT_ATOMS: atom_id res chain seq x y z
N MET A 1 5.69 25.36 -4.74
CA MET A 1 6.85 24.69 -4.13
C MET A 1 6.89 23.21 -4.52
N LYS A 2 8.02 22.52 -4.29
CA LYS A 2 8.15 21.05 -4.41
C LYS A 2 7.88 20.31 -3.09
N TYR A 3 8.01 21.01 -1.97
CA TYR A 3 7.85 20.49 -0.61
C TYR A 3 6.84 21.32 0.16
N ASP A 4 6.40 20.78 1.29
CA ASP A 4 5.56 21.50 2.24
C ASP A 4 6.32 22.63 2.95
N SER A 5 5.61 23.43 3.76
CA SER A 5 6.17 24.56 4.48
C SER A 5 7.27 24.17 5.48
N THR A 6 7.24 22.93 6.00
CA THR A 6 8.29 22.41 6.89
C THR A 6 9.48 21.81 6.13
N GLY A 7 9.32 21.53 4.83
CA GLY A 7 10.33 20.85 4.00
C GLY A 7 10.47 19.35 4.27
N MET A 8 9.56 18.75 5.05
CA MET A 8 9.62 17.35 5.45
C MET A 8 8.96 16.40 4.46
N PHE A 9 8.01 16.89 3.65
CA PHE A 9 7.22 16.07 2.74
C PHE A 9 7.11 16.70 1.34
N HIS A 10 7.04 15.85 0.32
CA HIS A 10 6.70 16.28 -1.03
C HIS A 10 5.27 16.79 -1.08
N TRP A 11 5.10 17.96 -1.68
CA TRP A 11 3.82 18.65 -1.74
C TRP A 11 3.42 18.94 -3.18
N SER A 12 2.12 18.87 -3.44
CA SER A 12 1.50 19.29 -4.70
C SER A 12 0.33 20.24 -4.45
N PRO A 13 -0.02 21.09 -5.44
CA PRO A 13 -1.28 21.80 -5.44
C PRO A 13 -2.45 20.83 -5.22
N ALA A 14 -3.53 21.31 -4.62
CA ALA A 14 -4.72 20.51 -4.39
C ALA A 14 -5.26 19.99 -5.72
N ARG A 15 -5.33 18.67 -5.87
CA ARG A 15 -5.90 18.00 -7.04
C ARG A 15 -7.33 17.59 -6.76
N ASN A 16 -8.20 17.69 -7.76
CA ASN A 16 -9.55 17.15 -7.62
C ASN A 16 -9.49 15.63 -7.61
N LEU A 17 -10.42 15.01 -6.89
CA LEU A 17 -10.53 13.56 -6.84
C LEU A 17 -10.78 12.98 -8.23
N GLU A 18 -11.67 13.61 -9.00
CA GLU A 18 -12.08 13.16 -10.34
C GLU A 18 -10.88 13.06 -11.32
N ASP A 19 -9.87 13.93 -11.18
CA ASP A 19 -8.65 13.88 -12.00
C ASP A 19 -7.73 12.71 -11.62
N CYS A 20 -7.95 12.09 -10.46
CA CYS A 20 -7.15 11.01 -9.92
C CYS A 20 -7.85 9.65 -9.99
N ILE A 21 -9.15 9.64 -10.33
CA ILE A 21 -9.91 8.42 -10.56
C ILE A 21 -9.50 7.84 -11.90
N LEU A 22 -9.19 6.55 -11.90
CA LEU A 22 -8.91 5.75 -13.07
C LEU A 22 -10.05 4.77 -13.28
N ASP A 23 -10.49 4.65 -14.52
CA ASP A 23 -11.27 3.49 -14.95
C ASP A 23 -10.37 2.28 -15.14
N ARG A 24 -10.96 1.06 -15.12
CA ARG A 24 -10.21 -0.19 -15.33
C ARG A 24 -9.34 -0.17 -16.59
N ASN A 25 -9.85 0.38 -17.69
CA ASN A 25 -9.10 0.47 -18.95
C ASN A 25 -7.94 1.47 -18.85
N GLN A 26 -8.16 2.61 -18.20
CA GLN A 26 -7.11 3.61 -17.99
C GLN A 26 -6.00 3.08 -17.06
N ALA A 27 -6.39 2.36 -16.00
CA ALA A 27 -5.45 1.68 -15.11
C ALA A 27 -4.60 0.66 -15.88
N ALA A 28 -5.23 -0.18 -16.72
CA ALA A 28 -4.51 -1.16 -17.54
C ALA A 28 -3.58 -0.53 -18.60
N MET A 29 -3.94 0.64 -19.13
CA MET A 29 -3.08 1.41 -20.04
C MET A 29 -1.92 2.12 -19.32
N THR A 30 -2.05 2.34 -18.00
CA THR A 30 -1.01 2.97 -17.20
C THR A 30 0.04 1.92 -16.83
N VAL A 31 1.28 2.13 -17.25
CA VAL A 31 2.38 1.22 -16.91
C VAL A 31 2.78 1.42 -15.44
N LEU A 32 2.16 0.64 -14.56
CA LEU A 32 2.43 0.62 -13.13
C LEU A 32 3.45 -0.49 -12.79
N ASN A 33 4.62 -0.11 -12.29
CA ASN A 33 5.68 -1.02 -11.84
C ASN A 33 6.40 -0.39 -10.64
N GLY A 34 6.69 -1.17 -9.59
CA GLY A 34 7.34 -0.66 -8.38
C GLY A 34 6.45 0.32 -7.60
N HIS A 35 5.16 0.04 -7.57
CA HIS A 35 4.14 0.91 -6.97
C HIS A 35 3.52 0.24 -5.72
N VAL A 36 2.76 1.00 -4.94
CA VAL A 36 2.02 0.48 -3.77
C VAL A 36 0.54 0.39 -4.14
N VAL A 37 -0.06 -0.78 -3.91
CA VAL A 37 -1.50 -0.99 -4.05
C VAL A 37 -2.12 -0.96 -2.66
N VAL A 38 -3.16 -0.16 -2.48
CA VAL A 38 -3.92 -0.12 -1.22
C VAL A 38 -5.33 -0.65 -1.51
N CYS A 39 -5.56 -1.89 -1.11
CA CYS A 39 -6.86 -2.54 -1.16
C CYS A 39 -7.68 -2.09 0.05
N LEU A 40 -8.70 -1.28 -0.19
CA LEU A 40 -9.49 -0.65 0.86
C LEU A 40 -10.92 -1.21 0.89
N PHE A 41 -11.26 -1.85 1.99
CA PHE A 41 -12.62 -2.28 2.29
C PHE A 41 -13.34 -1.25 3.14
N ALA A 42 -14.29 -0.53 2.54
CA ALA A 42 -15.04 0.50 3.23
C ALA A 42 -16.40 0.71 2.57
N ASP A 43 -17.43 0.90 3.41
CA ASP A 43 -18.74 1.36 2.98
C ASP A 43 -18.81 2.90 3.05
N PRO A 44 -19.74 3.56 2.32
CA PRO A 44 -19.82 5.03 2.28
C PRO A 44 -19.99 5.70 3.65
N ASP A 45 -20.51 4.99 4.64
CA ASP A 45 -20.76 5.40 6.02
C ASP A 45 -19.73 4.86 7.03
N SER A 46 -18.80 3.99 6.61
CA SER A 46 -17.73 3.46 7.46
C SER A 46 -16.88 4.58 8.09
N PRO A 47 -16.30 4.41 9.29
CA PRO A 47 -15.41 5.38 9.92
C PRO A 47 -14.16 5.67 9.07
N LEU A 48 -13.59 6.88 9.23
CA LEU A 48 -12.36 7.28 8.52
C LEU A 48 -11.15 6.57 9.16
N ILE A 49 -10.36 5.85 8.37
CA ILE A 49 -9.09 5.25 8.84
C ILE A 49 -8.00 6.35 8.87
N GLY A 50 -8.06 7.29 7.94
CA GLY A 50 -7.03 8.32 7.79
C GLY A 50 -5.85 7.83 6.95
N LEU A 51 -6.12 7.48 5.69
CA LEU A 51 -5.17 7.07 4.64
C LEU A 51 -3.98 8.03 4.49
N ARG A 52 -4.14 9.29 4.89
CA ARG A 52 -3.04 10.25 4.99
C ARG A 52 -1.88 9.72 5.83
N ASN A 53 -2.14 9.01 6.92
CA ASN A 53 -1.11 8.46 7.81
C ASN A 53 -0.30 7.34 7.12
N LEU A 54 -0.89 6.65 6.14
CA LEU A 54 -0.21 5.67 5.30
C LEU A 54 0.60 6.34 4.19
N VAL A 55 0.01 7.32 3.50
CA VAL A 55 0.64 7.91 2.30
C VAL A 55 1.71 8.94 2.65
N MET A 56 1.58 9.66 3.76
CA MET A 56 2.50 10.71 4.15
C MET A 56 3.96 10.23 4.34
N PRO A 57 4.23 9.14 5.08
CA PRO A 57 5.59 8.63 5.22
C PRO A 57 6.22 8.21 3.89
N LEU A 58 5.39 7.71 2.96
CA LEU A 58 5.81 7.37 1.58
C LEU A 58 6.09 8.59 0.70
N ARG A 59 5.94 9.81 1.24
CA ARG A 59 6.18 11.09 0.58
C ARG A 59 7.18 11.94 1.35
N ALA A 60 7.95 11.36 2.27
CA ALA A 60 9.01 12.06 2.98
C ALA A 60 10.06 12.64 2.01
N SER A 61 10.65 13.78 2.37
CA SER A 61 11.60 14.52 1.54
C SER A 61 12.98 13.87 1.46
N ASN A 62 13.21 12.79 2.23
CA ASN A 62 14.39 11.94 2.12
C ASN A 62 14.46 11.15 0.81
N PHE A 63 13.34 11.00 0.08
CA PHE A 63 13.30 10.39 -1.25
C PHE A 63 13.30 11.46 -2.34
N HIS A 64 13.95 11.18 -3.47
CA HIS A 64 13.81 12.02 -4.65
C HIS A 64 12.44 11.80 -5.30
N TYR A 65 11.93 12.81 -6.02
CA TYR A 65 10.60 12.72 -6.63
C TYR A 65 10.43 11.52 -7.58
N HIS A 66 11.50 11.11 -8.28
CA HIS A 66 11.46 9.94 -9.18
C HIS A 66 11.42 8.60 -8.42
N GLU A 67 11.96 8.55 -7.20
CA GLU A 67 11.96 7.36 -6.32
C GLU A 67 10.63 7.16 -5.59
N LEU A 68 9.80 8.21 -5.51
CA LEU A 68 8.48 8.10 -4.89
C LEU A 68 7.63 7.04 -5.59
N LYS A 69 7.22 6.02 -4.83
CA LYS A 69 6.32 4.98 -5.30
C LYS A 69 4.93 5.56 -5.55
N HIS A 70 4.36 5.27 -6.71
CA HIS A 70 2.98 5.62 -7.00
C HIS A 70 2.05 4.82 -6.08
N VAL A 71 1.03 5.46 -5.51
CA VAL A 71 0.07 4.79 -4.64
C VAL A 71 -1.25 4.68 -5.39
N VAL A 72 -1.73 3.46 -5.58
CA VAL A 72 -3.03 3.17 -6.22
C VAL A 72 -3.98 2.63 -5.18
N ILE A 73 -5.03 3.38 -4.86
CA ILE A 73 -6.06 2.98 -3.89
C ILE A 73 -7.19 2.30 -4.68
N VAL A 74 -7.50 1.05 -4.34
CA VAL A 74 -8.59 0.28 -4.94
C VAL A 74 -9.71 0.16 -3.90
N GLY A 75 -10.86 0.76 -4.18
CA GLY A 75 -12.00 0.74 -3.26
C GLY A 75 -13.13 1.67 -3.67
N SER A 76 -14.07 1.88 -2.75
CA SER A 76 -15.22 2.77 -2.97
C SER A 76 -14.79 4.24 -3.06
N VAL A 77 -15.08 4.87 -4.19
CA VAL A 77 -14.82 6.31 -4.40
C VAL A 77 -15.60 7.16 -3.41
N ASP A 78 -16.81 6.76 -3.01
CA ASP A 78 -17.63 7.54 -2.09
C ASP A 78 -16.99 7.65 -0.70
N TYR A 79 -16.35 6.56 -0.24
CA TYR A 79 -15.55 6.60 0.98
C TYR A 79 -14.31 7.48 0.81
N ILE A 80 -13.54 7.26 -0.27
CA ILE A 80 -12.28 7.98 -0.53
C ILE A 80 -12.54 9.49 -0.68
N ARG A 81 -13.68 9.90 -1.23
CA ARG A 81 -14.08 11.30 -1.35
C ARG A 81 -14.12 12.03 0.00
N ARG A 82 -14.52 11.33 1.07
CA ARG A 82 -14.51 11.90 2.43
C ARG A 82 -13.09 12.10 2.97
N GLU A 83 -12.15 11.23 2.60
CA GLU A 83 -10.74 11.34 3.00
C GLU A 83 -9.89 12.21 2.08
N TRP A 84 -10.35 12.46 0.85
CA TRP A 84 -9.55 13.09 -0.20
C TRP A 84 -9.00 14.47 0.18
N LYS A 85 -9.73 15.23 0.99
CA LYS A 85 -9.27 16.54 1.50
C LYS A 85 -7.92 16.44 2.23
N MET A 86 -7.63 15.29 2.84
CA MET A 86 -6.38 15.02 3.55
C MET A 86 -5.26 14.47 2.64
N LEU A 87 -5.59 14.04 1.41
CA LEU A 87 -4.68 13.44 0.44
C LEU A 87 -4.37 14.34 -0.77
N GLN A 88 -5.23 15.31 -1.08
CA GLN A 88 -5.17 16.12 -2.30
C GLN A 88 -3.85 16.86 -2.55
N ASN A 89 -3.06 17.11 -1.49
CA ASN A 89 -1.78 17.80 -1.53
C ASN A 89 -0.56 16.87 -1.65
N LEU A 90 -0.78 15.55 -1.75
CA LEU A 90 0.28 14.56 -1.88
C LEU A 90 0.37 14.08 -3.34
N PRO A 91 1.58 14.00 -3.92
CA PRO A 91 1.75 13.62 -5.33
C PRO A 91 1.61 12.11 -5.56
N LYS A 92 1.46 11.71 -6.83
CA LYS A 92 1.47 10.30 -7.28
C LYS A 92 0.46 9.39 -6.57
N ILE A 93 -0.77 9.87 -6.40
CA ILE A 93 -1.90 9.07 -5.90
C ILE A 93 -2.90 8.91 -7.04
N SER A 94 -3.37 7.69 -7.25
CA SER A 94 -4.49 7.37 -8.13
C SER A 94 -5.50 6.50 -7.39
N VAL A 95 -6.76 6.57 -7.82
CA VAL A 95 -7.87 5.82 -7.22
C VAL A 95 -8.52 5.00 -8.32
N LEU A 96 -8.62 3.68 -8.14
CA LEU A 96 -9.42 2.83 -9.00
C LEU A 96 -10.79 2.62 -8.33
N ASN A 97 -11.85 3.06 -9.00
CA ASN A 97 -13.22 2.79 -8.56
C ASN A 97 -13.54 1.31 -8.82
N GLY A 98 -13.40 0.47 -7.80
CA GLY A 98 -13.53 -0.98 -7.95
C GLY A 98 -13.51 -1.70 -6.61
N SER A 99 -13.46 -3.03 -6.68
CA SER A 99 -13.42 -3.87 -5.50
C SER A 99 -12.09 -4.62 -5.40
N PRO A 100 -11.43 -4.65 -4.23
CA PRO A 100 -10.27 -5.49 -4.02
C PRO A 100 -10.52 -7.00 -4.21
N LEU A 101 -11.78 -7.46 -4.17
CA LEU A 101 -12.12 -8.87 -4.46
C LEU A 101 -12.21 -9.17 -5.96
N SER A 102 -12.33 -8.13 -6.80
CA SER A 102 -12.41 -8.27 -8.24
C SER A 102 -11.02 -8.51 -8.82
N ARG A 103 -10.75 -9.73 -9.27
CA ARG A 103 -9.50 -10.09 -9.96
C ARG A 103 -9.23 -9.23 -11.20
N ALA A 104 -10.29 -8.74 -11.86
CA ALA A 104 -10.15 -7.86 -13.01
C ALA A 104 -9.56 -6.50 -12.62
N ASP A 105 -9.96 -5.95 -11.47
CA ASP A 105 -9.45 -4.68 -10.96
C ASP A 105 -8.00 -4.83 -10.47
N LEU A 106 -7.70 -5.93 -9.75
CA LEU A 106 -6.33 -6.26 -9.32
C LEU A 106 -5.36 -6.50 -10.49
N ARG A 107 -5.83 -7.10 -11.59
CA ARG A 107 -5.04 -7.22 -12.82
C ARG A 107 -4.85 -5.87 -13.51
N ALA A 108 -5.87 -5.03 -13.55
CA ALA A 108 -5.78 -3.71 -14.17
C ALA A 108 -4.76 -2.79 -13.49
N VAL A 109 -4.56 -2.92 -12.17
CA VAL A 109 -3.51 -2.19 -11.46
C VAL A 109 -2.14 -2.87 -11.51
N ASN A 110 -2.01 -4.01 -12.19
CA ASN A 110 -0.80 -4.83 -12.20
C ASN A 110 -0.29 -5.17 -10.80
N VAL A 111 -1.15 -5.73 -9.94
CA VAL A 111 -0.78 -6.08 -8.56
C VAL A 111 0.45 -6.99 -8.47
N ASN A 112 0.73 -7.80 -9.49
CA ASN A 112 1.93 -8.64 -9.60
C ASN A 112 3.25 -7.86 -9.75
N LEU A 113 3.19 -6.58 -10.11
CA LEU A 113 4.32 -5.66 -10.26
C LEU A 113 4.41 -4.66 -9.11
N CYS A 114 3.61 -4.80 -8.06
CA CYS A 114 3.65 -3.91 -6.91
C CYS A 114 4.83 -4.25 -5.96
N ASP A 115 5.33 -3.24 -5.26
CA ASP A 115 6.32 -3.41 -4.19
C ASP A 115 5.68 -3.81 -2.86
N MET A 116 4.41 -3.44 -2.68
CA MET A 116 3.61 -3.85 -1.54
C MET A 116 2.13 -3.71 -1.89
N CYS A 117 1.33 -4.71 -1.52
CA CYS A 117 -0.13 -4.65 -1.49
C CYS A 117 -0.60 -4.54 -0.04
N CYS A 118 -1.09 -3.37 0.36
CA CYS A 118 -1.66 -3.15 1.70
C CYS A 118 -3.16 -3.43 1.66
N ILE A 119 -3.65 -4.32 2.52
CA ILE A 119 -5.07 -4.63 2.65
C ILE A 119 -5.57 -4.06 3.97
N LEU A 120 -6.51 -3.12 3.88
CA LEU A 120 -7.07 -2.37 5.01
C LEU A 120 -8.59 -2.50 5.04
N SER A 121 -9.16 -2.48 6.24
CA SER A 121 -10.61 -2.49 6.45
C SER A 121 -11.05 -1.33 7.33
N ALA A 122 -11.94 -0.49 6.79
CA ALA A 122 -12.61 0.58 7.53
C ALA A 122 -13.91 0.11 8.16
N LYS A 123 -14.34 -1.12 7.87
CA LYS A 123 -15.64 -1.62 8.31
C LYS A 123 -15.61 -1.89 9.80
N VAL A 124 -16.65 -1.44 10.50
CA VAL A 124 -16.84 -1.79 11.90
C VAL A 124 -17.27 -3.26 11.96
N PRO A 125 -16.53 -4.12 12.66
CA PRO A 125 -16.93 -5.52 12.79
C PRO A 125 -18.28 -5.62 13.51
N SER A 126 -19.12 -6.57 13.08
CA SER A 126 -20.33 -6.91 13.82
C SER A 126 -19.93 -7.52 15.17
N ASN A 127 -20.67 -7.18 16.23
CA ASN A 127 -20.47 -7.76 17.56
C ASN A 127 -20.95 -9.22 17.66
N ASP A 128 -21.64 -9.74 16.63
CA ASP A 128 -22.27 -11.06 16.70
C ASP A 128 -21.24 -12.19 16.57
N ASP A 129 -20.18 -11.97 15.78
CA ASP A 129 -19.11 -12.96 15.58
C ASP A 129 -17.76 -12.27 15.31
N PRO A 130 -16.85 -12.21 16.30
CA PRO A 130 -15.54 -11.58 16.15
C PRO A 130 -14.63 -12.29 15.15
N THR A 131 -14.90 -13.55 14.77
CA THR A 131 -14.12 -14.25 13.74
C THR A 131 -14.42 -13.70 12.35
N LEU A 132 -15.61 -13.13 12.13
CA LEU A 132 -16.02 -12.57 10.85
C LEU A 132 -15.55 -11.13 10.62
N ALA A 133 -14.86 -10.53 11.59
CA ALA A 133 -14.34 -9.16 11.52
C ALA A 133 -13.44 -8.95 10.29
N ASP A 134 -12.54 -9.90 10.03
CA ASP A 134 -11.48 -9.78 9.03
C ASP A 134 -11.79 -10.53 7.72
N LYS A 135 -13.04 -10.97 7.54
CA LYS A 135 -13.42 -11.85 6.41
C LYS A 135 -13.04 -11.28 5.05
N GLU A 136 -13.24 -9.98 4.82
CA GLU A 136 -12.94 -9.35 3.53
C GLU A 136 -11.44 -9.21 3.30
N ALA A 137 -10.68 -8.89 4.35
CA ALA A 137 -9.24 -8.77 4.31
C ALA A 137 -8.58 -10.13 3.99
N ILE A 138 -8.96 -11.18 4.72
CA ILE A 138 -8.49 -12.56 4.47
C ILE A 138 -8.88 -13.02 3.07
N LEU A 139 -10.13 -12.82 2.66
CA LEU A 139 -10.58 -13.22 1.32
C LEU A 139 -9.80 -12.50 0.23
N ALA A 140 -9.47 -11.21 0.38
CA ALA A 140 -8.59 -10.52 -0.57
C ALA A 140 -7.19 -11.11 -0.60
N SER A 141 -6.59 -11.40 0.56
CA SER A 141 -5.25 -11.98 0.65
C SER A 141 -5.19 -13.33 -0.05
N LEU A 142 -6.10 -14.25 0.27
CA LEU A 142 -6.21 -15.55 -0.38
C LEU A 142 -6.53 -15.44 -1.87
N ASN A 143 -7.38 -14.48 -2.25
CA ASN A 143 -7.73 -14.25 -3.64
C ASN A 143 -6.51 -13.83 -4.46
N ILE A 144 -5.69 -12.89 -3.95
CA ILE A 144 -4.44 -12.48 -4.59
C ILE A 144 -3.45 -13.64 -4.65
N LYS A 145 -3.25 -14.37 -3.55
CA LYS A 145 -2.35 -15.55 -3.52
C LYS A 145 -2.73 -16.59 -4.57
N ALA A 146 -4.03 -16.82 -4.78
CA ALA A 146 -4.56 -17.74 -5.76
C ALA A 146 -4.57 -17.22 -7.22
N MET A 147 -4.13 -15.98 -7.47
CA MET A 147 -4.02 -15.47 -8.85
C MET A 147 -2.78 -16.03 -9.56
N THR A 148 -2.92 -16.22 -10.86
CA THR A 148 -1.79 -16.43 -11.77
C THR A 148 -1.73 -15.30 -12.79
N PHE A 149 -0.51 -14.95 -13.15
CA PHE A 149 -0.19 -13.88 -14.08
C PHE A 149 0.63 -14.46 -15.22
N ASP A 150 0.18 -14.22 -16.46
CA ASP A 150 0.92 -14.67 -17.63
C ASP A 150 2.12 -13.74 -17.85
N ASP A 151 3.29 -14.34 -18.07
CA ASP A 151 4.58 -13.65 -18.25
C ASP A 151 4.70 -12.86 -19.58
N THR A 152 3.59 -12.58 -20.26
CA THR A 152 3.57 -11.94 -21.58
C THR A 152 4.16 -10.53 -21.59
N ILE A 153 4.23 -9.84 -20.45
CA ILE A 153 4.90 -8.54 -20.33
C ILE A 153 6.43 -8.66 -20.33
N GLY A 154 7.00 -9.79 -19.89
CA GLY A 154 8.44 -10.05 -19.99
C GLY A 154 8.93 -10.31 -21.42
N VAL A 155 8.02 -10.78 -22.30
CA VAL A 155 8.35 -11.18 -23.67
C VAL A 155 8.44 -9.96 -24.61
N LEU A 156 7.76 -8.85 -24.31
CA LEU A 156 7.86 -7.63 -25.14
C LEU A 156 9.19 -6.89 -24.98
N SER A 157 9.91 -7.11 -23.87
CA SER A 157 11.30 -6.63 -23.71
C SER A 157 12.32 -7.61 -24.30
N ALA A 158 11.96 -8.90 -24.39
CA ALA A 158 12.78 -9.94 -25.03
C ALA A 158 12.54 -10.10 -26.54
N GLY A 159 11.62 -9.32 -27.13
CA GLY A 159 11.19 -9.44 -28.53
C GLY A 159 12.21 -8.99 -29.59
N VAL A 160 13.45 -8.66 -29.22
CA VAL A 160 14.54 -8.35 -30.17
C VAL A 160 15.69 -9.36 -30.15
N THR A 161 15.62 -10.45 -29.37
CA THR A 161 16.64 -11.52 -29.46
C THR A 161 16.01 -12.85 -29.83
N ASN A 162 15.35 -12.87 -31.00
CA ASN A 162 15.32 -14.10 -31.80
C ASN A 162 16.75 -14.49 -32.14
N GLY A 163 17.05 -15.78 -32.01
CA GLY A 163 18.36 -16.35 -32.31
C GLY A 163 18.85 -15.96 -33.70
N ALA A 164 19.85 -15.09 -33.73
CA ALA A 164 20.81 -14.97 -34.82
C ALA A 164 22.09 -14.35 -34.24
N THR A 165 23.19 -15.06 -34.40
CA THR A 165 24.55 -14.64 -34.07
C THR A 165 24.96 -13.42 -34.90
N THR A 166 24.70 -12.22 -34.40
CA THR A 166 25.33 -10.99 -34.94
C THR A 166 25.91 -10.17 -33.80
N GLN A 167 27.23 -10.08 -33.79
CA GLN A 167 28.02 -9.23 -32.89
C GLN A 167 27.48 -7.79 -32.85
N PRO A 168 27.49 -7.11 -31.69
CA PRO A 168 27.14 -5.70 -31.63
C PRO A 168 28.24 -4.84 -32.31
N PRO A 169 27.88 -3.78 -33.05
CA PRO A 169 28.84 -2.83 -33.60
C PRO A 169 29.52 -2.03 -32.49
N PRO A 170 30.83 -1.75 -32.59
CA PRO A 170 31.56 -1.00 -31.57
C PRO A 170 31.22 0.50 -31.69
N GLY A 171 30.54 1.08 -30.69
CA GLY A 171 30.38 2.53 -30.57
C GLY A 171 29.03 3.07 -30.05
N GLY A 172 28.07 2.23 -29.66
CA GLY A 172 26.80 2.70 -29.08
C GLY A 172 26.87 2.82 -27.56
N ASN A 173 26.49 3.98 -27.01
CA ASN A 173 26.30 4.17 -25.56
C ASN A 173 25.39 3.06 -25.00
N PRO A 174 25.69 2.50 -23.80
CA PRO A 174 24.78 1.56 -23.18
C PRO A 174 23.45 2.27 -22.93
N ALA A 175 22.38 1.78 -23.56
CA ALA A 175 21.03 2.18 -23.19
C ALA A 175 20.85 1.91 -21.69
N PRO A 176 20.20 2.81 -20.92
CA PRO A 176 20.02 2.58 -19.50
C PRO A 176 19.26 1.27 -19.33
N VAL A 177 19.86 0.33 -18.60
CA VAL A 177 19.19 -0.89 -18.15
C VAL A 177 18.12 -0.43 -17.17
N LEU A 178 16.93 -0.11 -17.70
CA LEU A 178 15.73 0.02 -16.88
C LEU A 178 15.51 -1.37 -16.28
N LEU A 179 15.84 -1.50 -15.00
CA LEU A 179 15.68 -2.70 -14.20
C LEU A 179 14.19 -2.93 -13.99
N GLN A 180 13.50 -3.32 -15.06
CA GLN A 180 12.07 -3.54 -15.08
C GLN A 180 11.84 -4.83 -14.30
N ARG A 181 11.32 -4.68 -13.08
CA ARG A 181 11.08 -5.80 -12.18
C ARG A 181 10.25 -6.85 -12.91
N ARG A 182 10.75 -8.10 -12.94
CA ARG A 182 9.94 -9.24 -13.36
C ARG A 182 8.85 -9.39 -12.30
N GLY A 183 7.61 -9.18 -12.72
CA GLY A 183 6.46 -9.38 -11.83
C GLY A 183 6.39 -10.80 -11.34
N SER A 184 5.66 -11.01 -10.26
CA SER A 184 5.42 -12.37 -9.83
C SER A 184 4.48 -13.07 -10.80
N VAL A 185 4.89 -14.24 -11.29
CA VAL A 185 4.04 -15.14 -12.09
C VAL A 185 2.92 -15.71 -11.23
N TYR A 186 3.22 -15.96 -9.95
CA TYR A 186 2.29 -16.53 -8.98
C TYR A 186 1.88 -15.49 -7.95
N GLY A 187 0.59 -15.37 -7.69
CA GLY A 187 0.03 -14.49 -6.68
C GLY A 187 0.62 -14.69 -5.29
N ALA A 188 1.01 -15.93 -4.97
CA ALA A 188 1.66 -16.28 -3.70
C ALA A 188 2.94 -15.48 -3.41
N ASN A 189 3.68 -15.01 -4.42
CA ASN A 189 4.89 -14.19 -4.20
C ASN A 189 4.62 -12.68 -4.31
N VAL A 190 3.36 -12.25 -4.35
CA VAL A 190 3.04 -10.82 -4.29
C VAL A 190 3.28 -10.34 -2.85
N PRO A 191 4.18 -9.35 -2.64
CA PRO A 191 4.43 -8.83 -1.31
C PRO A 191 3.18 -8.11 -0.82
N MET A 192 2.65 -8.54 0.31
CA MET A 192 1.41 -7.98 0.85
C MET A 192 1.42 -7.94 2.37
N ILE A 193 0.68 -6.99 2.91
CA ILE A 193 0.46 -6.83 4.35
C ILE A 193 -1.04 -6.67 4.59
N THR A 194 -1.58 -7.48 5.50
CA THR A 194 -3.00 -7.52 5.84
C THR A 194 -3.18 -6.99 7.25
N GLU A 195 -3.99 -5.94 7.39
CA GLU A 195 -4.44 -5.48 8.71
C GLU A 195 -5.47 -6.47 9.28
N LEU A 196 -5.30 -6.86 10.54
CA LEU A 196 -6.22 -7.75 11.26
C LEU A 196 -6.73 -7.06 12.54
N VAL A 197 -8.02 -7.21 12.80
CA VAL A 197 -8.67 -6.80 14.03
C VAL A 197 -8.60 -7.91 15.08
N ASN A 198 -8.79 -9.17 14.67
CA ASN A 198 -8.75 -10.32 15.56
C ASN A 198 -7.47 -11.13 15.36
N ASP A 199 -6.67 -11.27 16.40
CA ASP A 199 -5.39 -11.97 16.36
C ASP A 199 -5.52 -13.44 15.94
N SER A 200 -6.58 -14.13 16.40
CA SER A 200 -6.82 -15.54 16.06
C SER A 200 -7.09 -15.77 14.58
N ASN A 201 -7.45 -14.73 13.83
CA ASN A 201 -7.70 -14.83 12.40
C ASN A 201 -6.41 -14.91 11.56
N VAL A 202 -5.24 -14.69 12.17
CA VAL A 202 -3.93 -14.74 11.48
C VAL A 202 -3.66 -16.10 10.83
N GLN A 203 -4.12 -17.19 11.43
CA GLN A 203 -3.98 -18.56 10.94
C GLN A 203 -4.61 -18.75 9.55
N PHE A 204 -5.60 -17.93 9.17
CA PHE A 204 -6.26 -18.07 7.87
C PHE A 204 -5.48 -17.46 6.70
N LEU A 205 -4.34 -16.81 6.96
CA LEU A 205 -3.55 -16.13 5.92
C LEU A 205 -2.63 -17.07 5.16
N ASP A 206 -2.03 -18.06 5.83
CA ASP A 206 -1.12 -19.04 5.23
C ASP A 206 -1.67 -20.46 5.44
N GLN A 207 -1.77 -21.24 4.36
CA GLN A 207 -2.40 -22.56 4.39
C GLN A 207 -1.40 -23.71 4.61
N ASP A 208 -0.10 -23.39 4.60
CA ASP A 208 0.99 -24.36 4.69
C ASP A 208 1.56 -24.46 6.11
N ASP A 209 0.96 -23.77 7.09
CA ASP A 209 1.44 -23.67 8.47
C ASP A 209 0.75 -24.70 9.38
N ASP A 210 1.46 -25.18 10.39
CA ASP A 210 0.89 -26.03 11.44
C ASP A 210 0.09 -25.14 12.43
N ASP A 211 -1.14 -24.79 12.05
CA ASP A 211 -2.01 -23.90 12.82
C ASP A 211 -2.41 -24.52 14.18
N ASP A 212 -1.76 -24.07 15.25
CA ASP A 212 -2.20 -24.32 16.64
C ASP A 212 -2.90 -23.05 17.18
N PRO A 213 -4.21 -23.11 17.49
CA PRO A 213 -4.98 -21.96 17.96
C PRO A 213 -4.48 -21.39 19.29
N ASP A 214 -3.67 -22.13 20.05
CA ASP A 214 -3.08 -21.67 21.30
C ASP A 214 -1.76 -20.89 21.08
N THR A 215 -1.30 -20.75 19.83
CA THR A 215 -0.08 -20.00 19.48
C THR A 215 -0.32 -18.50 19.59
N GLU A 216 0.54 -17.82 20.36
CA GLU A 216 0.50 -16.35 20.47
C GLU A 216 0.87 -15.69 19.13
N LEU A 217 0.23 -14.56 18.81
CA LEU A 217 0.36 -13.87 17.51
C LEU A 217 1.81 -13.68 17.04
N TYR A 218 2.72 -13.29 17.96
CA TYR A 218 4.11 -12.99 17.59
C TYR A 218 4.95 -14.22 17.24
N LEU A 219 4.46 -15.43 17.54
CA LEU A 219 5.09 -16.71 17.15
C LEU A 219 4.53 -17.25 15.83
N THR A 220 3.45 -16.66 15.31
CA THR A 220 2.86 -17.09 14.04
C THR A 220 3.73 -16.65 12.86
N GLN A 221 3.80 -17.50 11.84
CA GLN A 221 4.60 -17.23 10.64
C GLN A 221 4.12 -16.00 9.85
N PRO A 222 2.81 -15.75 9.64
CA PRO A 222 2.37 -14.56 8.92
C PRO A 222 2.81 -13.25 9.61
N PHE A 223 2.84 -13.24 10.94
CA PHE A 223 3.35 -12.10 11.70
C PHE A 223 4.88 -11.97 11.59
N ALA A 224 5.61 -13.07 11.77
CA ALA A 224 7.07 -13.09 11.70
C ALA A 224 7.61 -12.73 10.29
N CYS A 225 6.89 -13.09 9.24
CA CYS A 225 7.20 -12.74 7.86
C CYS A 225 6.75 -11.32 7.46
N GLY A 226 6.01 -10.62 8.34
CA GLY A 226 5.50 -9.27 8.09
C GLY A 226 4.36 -9.19 7.07
N THR A 227 3.62 -10.28 6.86
CA THR A 227 2.43 -10.33 5.98
C THR A 227 1.13 -10.03 6.72
N ALA A 228 1.15 -10.09 8.06
CA ALA A 228 0.04 -9.74 8.93
C ALA A 228 0.44 -8.63 9.91
N PHE A 229 -0.48 -7.71 10.18
CA PHE A 229 -0.32 -6.70 11.22
C PHE A 229 -1.63 -6.56 12.00
N ALA A 230 -1.61 -6.98 13.26
CA ALA A 230 -2.77 -6.85 14.13
C ALA A 230 -2.70 -5.57 14.97
N VAL A 231 -3.85 -4.97 15.26
CA VAL A 231 -3.92 -3.73 16.05
C VAL A 231 -3.54 -3.96 17.53
N SER A 232 -3.77 -5.16 18.05
CA SER A 232 -3.48 -5.55 19.45
C SER A 232 -2.03 -5.33 19.87
N VAL A 233 -1.08 -5.43 18.94
CA VAL A 233 0.36 -5.21 19.24
C VAL A 233 0.65 -3.80 19.71
N LEU A 234 -0.20 -2.82 19.34
CA LEU A 234 -0.07 -1.43 19.74
C LEU A 234 -0.42 -1.20 21.22
N ASP A 235 -1.16 -2.11 21.88
CA ASP A 235 -1.47 -1.98 23.31
C ASP A 235 -0.20 -2.03 24.18
N SER A 236 0.81 -2.77 23.72
CA SER A 236 2.14 -2.80 24.35
C SER A 236 2.83 -1.42 24.36
N LEU A 237 2.50 -0.53 23.40
CA LEU A 237 3.06 0.82 23.34
C LEU A 237 2.57 1.70 24.49
N MET A 238 1.39 1.43 25.05
CA MET A 238 0.90 2.16 26.22
C MET A 238 1.82 1.96 27.42
N SER A 239 2.22 0.71 27.67
CA SER A 239 3.18 0.38 28.73
C SER A 239 4.56 1.00 28.46
N THR A 240 5.04 0.92 27.22
CA THR A 240 6.34 1.47 26.81
C THR A 240 6.38 2.99 26.99
N THR A 241 5.31 3.68 26.63
CA THR A 241 5.19 5.14 26.75
C THR A 241 5.10 5.58 28.21
N TYR A 242 4.44 4.79 29.06
CA TYR A 242 4.38 5.04 30.50
C TYR A 242 5.77 5.02 31.14
N PHE A 243 6.60 4.01 30.81
CA PHE A 243 7.95 3.90 31.37
C PHE A 243 8.97 4.83 30.71
N ASN A 244 8.82 5.11 29.41
CA ASN A 244 9.74 5.96 28.67
C ASN A 244 8.98 6.89 27.72
N GLN A 245 8.79 8.13 28.18
CA GLN A 245 8.13 9.16 27.40
C GLN A 245 8.81 9.46 26.06
N ASN A 246 10.14 9.28 25.97
CA ASN A 246 10.91 9.53 24.74
C ASN A 246 10.75 8.40 23.71
N ALA A 247 10.36 7.20 24.13
CA ALA A 247 10.23 6.05 23.22
C ALA A 247 9.16 6.31 22.16
N LEU A 248 8.01 6.86 22.54
CA LEU A 248 6.95 7.20 21.60
C LEU A 248 7.39 8.27 20.60
N THR A 249 8.12 9.30 21.06
CA THR A 249 8.66 10.34 20.18
C THR A 249 9.64 9.77 19.16
N LEU A 250 10.50 8.84 19.57
CA LEU A 250 11.44 8.15 18.68
C LEU A 250 10.70 7.31 17.63
N ILE A 251 9.76 6.46 18.07
CA ILE A 251 8.95 5.60 17.18
C ILE A 251 8.19 6.46 16.17
N ARG A 252 7.53 7.53 16.64
CA ARG A 252 6.80 8.45 15.79
C ARG A 252 7.72 9.09 14.75
N SER A 253 8.88 9.58 15.14
CA SER A 253 9.85 10.20 14.22
C SER A 253 10.34 9.22 13.16
N LEU A 254 10.62 7.98 13.56
CA LEU A 254 11.09 6.92 12.67
C LEU A 254 10.02 6.48 11.66
N ILE A 255 8.79 6.26 12.13
CA ILE A 255 7.69 5.75 11.30
C ILE A 255 7.11 6.82 10.40
N THR A 256 6.87 8.03 10.92
CA THR A 256 6.15 9.07 10.18
C THR A 256 7.03 9.85 9.19
N GLY A 257 8.34 9.59 9.18
CA GLY A 257 9.29 10.35 8.37
C GLY A 257 9.58 11.76 8.92
N GLY A 258 9.51 11.91 10.25
CA GLY A 258 9.78 13.18 10.93
C GLY A 258 8.58 14.12 11.03
N ALA A 259 7.39 13.63 11.42
CA ALA A 259 6.29 14.50 11.82
C ALA A 259 6.70 15.35 13.04
N THR A 260 7.09 16.60 12.78
CA THR A 260 7.50 17.55 13.82
C THR A 260 6.29 18.14 14.55
N PRO A 261 6.46 18.63 15.79
CA PRO A 261 5.39 19.35 16.50
C PRO A 261 4.87 20.57 15.73
N GLU A 262 5.71 21.22 14.92
CA GLU A 262 5.30 22.32 14.04
C GLU A 262 4.28 21.87 12.99
N LEU A 263 4.54 20.72 12.34
CA LEU A 263 3.60 20.15 11.39
C LEU A 263 2.27 19.80 12.07
N GLU A 264 2.30 19.26 13.29
CA GLU A 264 1.09 18.98 14.07
C GLU A 264 0.25 20.23 14.33
N LEU A 265 0.91 21.34 14.66
CA LEU A 265 0.23 22.62 14.91
C LEU A 265 -0.43 23.15 13.64
N ILE A 266 0.26 23.11 12.49
CA ILE A 266 -0.31 23.50 11.19
C ILE A 266 -1.56 22.66 10.86
N LEU A 267 -1.53 21.37 11.16
CA LEU A 267 -2.66 20.48 10.92
C LEU A 267 -3.81 20.73 11.89
N ALA A 268 -3.50 21.06 13.15
CA ALA A 268 -4.49 21.42 14.16
C ALA A 268 -5.25 22.71 13.80
N GLU A 269 -4.61 23.63 13.07
CA GLU A 269 -5.26 24.82 12.51
C GLU A 269 -6.23 24.50 11.36
N GLY A 270 -6.34 23.24 10.94
CA GLY A 270 -7.25 22.80 9.87
C GLY A 270 -6.82 23.21 8.46
N ALA A 271 -5.61 23.76 8.35
CA ALA A 271 -5.02 24.24 7.12
C ALA A 271 -4.64 23.14 6.11
N GLY A 272 -4.55 21.89 6.58
CA GLY A 272 -3.97 20.79 5.82
C GLY A 272 -2.47 20.98 5.58
N LEU A 273 -1.92 20.23 4.64
CA LEU A 273 -0.53 20.34 4.22
C LEU A 273 -0.37 21.56 3.31
N ARG A 274 0.32 22.59 3.81
CA ARG A 274 0.67 23.80 3.04
C ARG A 274 2.06 23.65 2.46
N GLY A 275 2.27 24.18 1.25
CA GLY A 275 3.56 24.24 0.58
C GLY A 275 3.80 25.58 -0.05
#